data_AF-A0A261ABP0-F1
#
_entry.id   AF-A0A261ABP0-F1
#
_cell.length_a   1.000
_cell.length_b   1.000
_cell.length_c   1.000
_cell.angle_alpha   90.00
_cell.angle_beta   90.00
_cell.angle_gamma   90.00
#
_symmetry.space_group_name_H-M   'P 1'
#
loop_
_entity.id
_entity.type
_entity.pdbx_description
1 polymer ?
#
loop_
_entity_poly.entity_id
_entity_poly.type
_entity_poly.pdbx_seq_one_letter_code
_entity_poly.pdbx_strand_id
1 'polypeptide(L)'
;MVLNIKRASSLDGATVNVQDVGGHTPFTSLPNGHLLKPCDEREIYFYQKMPKIIKSIAPKCCSTIQGSSVSTFDDSCVNCRQHQLENVVIPESIEGSPILNKRKLSKLCGMKCPPSDQHNQISINKYEGREMGKLELFMAVRQFFNVSETVLEVVQKKLLIIRDVLSEADGVRLFGASLLIVIESEPTDSTPTDNLVRIKVVDFANSTFDGFQGDNFYEGRDEGSILGLDTLLGIVQG
;
A
#
# COMPACT_ATOMS: atom_id res chain seq x y z
N MET A 1 4.88 -0.95 -10.71
CA MET A 1 4.30 -1.37 -9.42
C MET A 1 4.63 -2.82 -9.08
N VAL A 2 4.79 -3.11 -7.79
CA VAL A 2 4.98 -4.44 -7.20
C VAL A 2 3.74 -4.76 -6.36
N LEU A 3 3.37 -6.02 -6.16
CA LEU A 3 2.12 -6.36 -5.48
C LEU A 3 2.43 -6.77 -4.03
N ASN A 4 1.89 -6.06 -3.03
CA ASN A 4 2.04 -6.39 -1.62
C ASN A 4 0.67 -6.65 -1.00
N ILE A 5 0.34 -7.91 -0.74
CA ILE A 5 -1.02 -8.32 -0.43
C ILE A 5 -1.12 -8.66 1.06
N LYS A 6 -2.09 -8.11 1.79
CA LYS A 6 -2.35 -8.49 3.19
C LYS A 6 -3.82 -8.82 3.40
N ARG A 7 -4.19 -10.08 3.64
CA ARG A 7 -5.53 -10.38 4.15
C ARG A 7 -5.51 -10.22 5.67
N ALA A 8 -6.45 -9.47 6.23
CA ALA A 8 -6.60 -9.33 7.66
C ALA A 8 -7.95 -9.93 8.07
N SER A 9 -7.94 -10.90 8.97
CA SER A 9 -9.14 -11.37 9.67
C SER A 9 -9.21 -10.64 11.01
N SER A 10 -10.30 -9.91 11.23
CA SER A 10 -10.61 -9.07 12.40
C SER A 10 -9.75 -7.81 12.58
N LEU A 11 -10.42 -6.65 12.52
CA LEU A 11 -9.95 -5.35 12.99
C LEU A 11 -10.68 -4.98 14.30
N ASP A 12 -10.85 -5.94 15.22
CA ASP A 12 -11.32 -5.60 16.57
C ASP A 12 -10.16 -5.14 17.43
N GLY A 13 -9.99 -3.82 17.51
CA GLY A 13 -9.51 -3.09 18.70
C GLY A 13 -8.12 -3.39 19.27
N ALA A 14 -7.37 -4.38 18.78
CA ALA A 14 -6.08 -4.77 19.31
C ALA A 14 -5.03 -4.72 18.20
N THR A 15 -4.15 -3.72 18.29
CA THR A 15 -2.79 -3.71 17.71
C THR A 15 -2.65 -4.42 16.37
N VAL A 16 -2.92 -3.70 15.27
CA VAL A 16 -2.48 -4.15 13.94
C VAL A 16 -0.97 -4.17 13.94
N ASN A 17 -0.38 -5.36 14.06
CA ASN A 17 1.05 -5.53 13.89
C ASN A 17 1.34 -5.52 12.38
N VAL A 18 1.52 -4.33 11.81
CA VAL A 18 1.84 -4.12 10.38
C VAL A 18 3.21 -4.73 10.00
N GLN A 19 3.94 -5.30 10.97
CA GLN A 19 5.34 -5.70 10.94
C GLN A 19 5.73 -6.79 9.92
N ASP A 20 4.81 -7.60 9.40
CA ASP A 20 5.25 -8.88 8.79
C ASP A 20 5.28 -9.01 7.26
N VAL A 21 5.09 -7.94 6.47
CA VAL A 21 5.16 -8.11 4.99
C VAL A 21 5.77 -6.94 4.21
N GLY A 22 6.55 -6.05 4.84
CA GLY A 22 7.18 -4.97 4.08
C GLY A 22 8.23 -4.21 4.87
N GLY A 23 9.51 -4.42 4.53
CA GLY A 23 10.64 -3.64 5.04
C GLY A 23 11.22 -4.12 6.37
N HIS A 24 12.49 -3.81 6.61
CA HIS A 24 13.22 -4.15 7.84
C HIS A 24 12.94 -3.18 9.00
N THR A 25 12.13 -2.15 8.77
CA THR A 25 11.84 -1.11 9.77
C THR A 25 10.37 -1.18 10.18
N PRO A 26 10.06 -1.46 11.46
CA PRO A 26 8.69 -1.61 11.92
C PRO A 26 7.91 -0.30 11.78
N PHE A 27 6.65 -0.41 11.35
CA PHE A 27 5.70 0.69 11.49
C PHE A 27 5.33 0.85 12.97
N THR A 28 5.25 2.09 13.44
CA THR A 28 4.74 2.37 14.79
C THR A 28 3.28 2.80 14.69
N SER A 29 2.37 2.00 15.22
CA SER A 29 0.97 2.42 15.35
C SER A 29 0.84 3.43 16.48
N LEU A 30 0.19 4.54 16.20
CA LEU A 30 -0.15 5.55 17.19
C LEU A 30 -1.54 5.26 17.80
N PRO A 31 -1.79 5.65 19.07
CA PRO A 31 -3.08 5.45 19.72
C PRO A 31 -4.26 6.10 18.99
N ASN A 32 -3.98 7.13 18.19
CA ASN A 32 -4.96 7.85 17.39
C ASN A 32 -5.27 7.19 16.03
N GLY A 33 -4.84 5.94 15.82
CA GLY A 33 -5.06 5.16 14.60
C GLY A 33 -4.15 5.52 13.42
N HIS A 34 -3.15 6.38 13.62
CA HIS A 34 -2.14 6.67 12.60
C HIS A 34 -1.03 5.63 12.59
N LEU A 35 -0.36 5.50 11.44
CA LEU A 35 0.85 4.70 11.30
C LEU A 35 2.03 5.63 11.04
N LEU A 36 3.07 5.53 11.87
CA LEU A 36 4.36 6.10 11.58
C LEU A 36 5.13 5.12 10.71
N LYS A 37 5.50 5.59 9.53
CA LYS A 37 6.35 4.88 8.58
C LYS A 37 7.71 5.58 8.54
N PRO A 38 8.80 4.89 8.88
CA PRO A 38 10.14 5.34 8.55
C PRO A 38 10.28 5.43 7.02
N CYS A 39 10.61 6.61 6.53
CA CYS A 39 10.71 6.92 5.11
C CYS A 39 12.05 7.58 4.83
N ASP A 40 12.59 7.40 3.62
CA ASP A 40 13.68 8.24 3.15
C ASP A 40 13.18 9.64 2.75
N GLU A 41 14.11 10.59 2.59
CA GLU A 41 13.79 11.98 2.26
C GLU A 41 13.00 12.10 0.95
N ARG A 42 13.22 11.18 0.02
CA ARG A 42 12.59 11.18 -1.29
C ARG A 42 11.13 10.74 -1.20
N GLU A 43 10.80 9.70 -0.44
CA GLU A 43 9.42 9.28 -0.17
C GLU A 43 8.68 10.38 0.59
N ILE A 44 9.32 11.04 1.57
CA ILE A 44 8.77 12.21 2.27
C ILE A 44 8.41 13.31 1.27
N TYR A 45 9.35 13.67 0.39
CA TYR A 45 9.13 14.71 -0.61
C TYR A 45 8.04 14.32 -1.62
N PHE A 46 7.93 13.05 -1.98
CA PHE A 46 6.84 12.55 -2.82
C PHE A 46 5.49 12.77 -2.14
N TYR A 47 5.32 12.41 -0.87
CA TYR A 47 4.07 12.72 -0.14
C TYR A 47 3.78 14.22 -0.07
N GLN A 48 4.81 15.05 0.10
CA GLN A 48 4.65 16.50 0.19
C GLN A 48 4.19 17.14 -1.12
N LYS A 49 4.67 16.62 -2.26
CA LYS A 49 4.41 17.19 -3.59
C LYS A 49 3.51 16.32 -4.47
N MET A 50 2.92 15.27 -3.88
CA MET A 50 2.13 14.27 -4.59
C MET A 50 1.02 14.91 -5.44
N PRO A 51 0.93 14.57 -6.74
CA PRO A 51 -0.16 15.02 -7.59
C PRO A 51 -1.52 14.67 -6.99
N LYS A 52 -2.48 15.60 -7.07
CA LYS A 52 -3.83 15.43 -6.49
C LYS A 52 -4.51 14.15 -6.96
N ILE A 53 -4.28 13.75 -8.21
CA ILE A 53 -4.86 12.54 -8.78
C ILE A 53 -4.36 11.28 -8.07
N ILE A 54 -3.06 11.21 -7.75
CA ILE A 54 -2.44 10.09 -7.03
C ILE A 54 -2.85 10.06 -5.55
N LYS A 55 -3.10 11.22 -4.93
CA LYS A 55 -3.57 11.29 -3.53
C LYS A 55 -4.85 10.50 -3.27
N SER A 56 -5.72 10.36 -4.27
CA SER A 56 -6.99 9.61 -4.15
C SER A 56 -6.76 8.10 -3.92
N ILE A 57 -5.68 7.55 -4.47
CA ILE A 57 -5.34 6.12 -4.42
C ILE A 57 -4.20 5.80 -3.44
N ALA A 58 -3.55 6.81 -2.86
CA ALA A 58 -2.54 6.67 -1.82
C ALA A 58 -3.14 6.67 -0.39
N PRO A 59 -2.39 6.19 0.62
CA PRO A 59 -2.69 6.47 2.01
C PRO A 59 -2.68 7.97 2.27
N LYS A 60 -3.59 8.41 3.12
CA LYS A 60 -3.62 9.78 3.59
C LYS A 60 -2.40 10.05 4.48
N CYS A 61 -1.55 10.98 4.06
CA CYS A 61 -0.45 11.47 4.87
C CYS A 61 -0.92 12.70 5.64
N CYS A 62 -0.95 12.62 6.98
CA CYS A 62 -1.36 13.76 7.81
C CYS A 62 -0.20 14.71 8.10
N SER A 63 1.02 14.18 8.18
CA SER A 63 2.23 14.93 8.49
C SER A 63 3.50 14.17 8.11
N THR A 64 4.58 14.91 7.86
CA THR A 64 5.95 14.39 7.76
C THR A 64 6.81 14.95 8.88
N ILE A 65 7.74 14.15 9.39
CA ILE A 65 8.63 14.52 10.49
C ILE A 65 10.07 14.34 10.00
N GLN A 66 10.88 15.39 10.12
CA GLN A 66 12.31 15.38 9.78
C GLN A 66 13.09 16.02 10.91
N GLY A 67 13.83 15.21 11.67
CA GLY A 67 14.45 15.65 12.92
C GLY A 67 13.38 16.14 13.91
N SER A 68 13.52 17.38 14.38
CA SER A 68 12.55 18.06 15.23
C SER A 68 11.46 18.82 14.47
N SER A 69 11.53 18.87 13.13
CA SER A 69 10.57 19.61 12.30
C SER A 69 9.40 18.73 11.92
N VAL A 70 8.19 19.25 12.09
CA VAL A 70 6.94 18.59 11.71
C VAL A 70 6.22 19.44 10.67
N SER A 71 5.98 18.87 9.49
CA SER A 71 5.20 19.50 8.43
C SER A 71 3.83 18.84 8.37
N THR A 72 2.78 19.59 8.67
CA THR A 72 1.38 19.15 8.54
C THR A 72 0.84 19.46 7.15
N PHE A 73 -0.08 18.63 6.67
CA PHE A 73 -0.73 18.84 5.37
C PHE A 73 -2.16 19.40 5.53
N ASP A 74 -2.58 20.24 4.58
CA ASP A 74 -3.93 20.83 4.55
C ASP A 74 -5.03 19.77 4.51
N ASP A 75 -4.76 18.65 3.86
CA ASP A 75 -5.65 17.51 3.73
C ASP A 75 -5.53 16.52 4.90
N SER A 76 -4.88 16.88 6.01
CA SER A 76 -4.78 16.06 7.24
C SER A 76 -6.15 15.65 7.82
N CYS A 77 -6.17 14.61 8.66
CA CYS A 77 -7.41 14.11 9.23
C CYS A 77 -7.99 15.08 10.27
N VAL A 78 -9.28 14.95 10.59
CA VAL A 78 -9.96 15.81 11.57
C VAL A 78 -9.22 15.77 12.91
N ASN A 79 -8.76 14.59 13.32
CA ASN A 79 -8.01 14.42 14.56
C ASN A 79 -6.69 15.23 14.57
N CYS A 80 -5.89 15.17 13.50
CA CYS A 80 -4.63 15.94 13.39
C CYS A 80 -4.88 17.45 13.29
N ARG A 81 -5.98 17.88 12.65
CA ARG A 81 -6.35 19.30 12.59
C ARG A 81 -6.76 19.86 13.95
N GLN A 82 -7.42 19.04 14.76
CA GLN A 82 -7.94 19.44 16.07
C GLN A 82 -6.91 19.36 17.19
N HIS A 83 -6.00 18.36 17.16
CA HIS A 83 -5.07 18.08 18.26
C HIS A 83 -3.61 18.43 17.96
N GLN A 84 -3.32 19.14 16.85
CA GLN A 84 -2.00 19.64 16.44
C GLN A 84 -0.80 18.73 16.76
N LEU A 85 -0.97 17.41 16.62
CA LEU A 85 0.09 16.41 16.85
C LEU A 85 0.73 16.45 18.27
N GLU A 86 0.02 16.95 19.30
CA GLU A 86 0.51 17.00 20.69
C GLU A 86 0.92 15.61 21.26
N ASN A 87 0.54 14.52 20.59
CA ASN A 87 0.84 13.15 20.98
C ASN A 87 1.81 12.41 20.05
N VAL A 88 2.48 13.10 19.11
CA VAL A 88 3.52 12.47 18.30
C VAL A 88 4.84 12.51 19.06
N VAL A 89 5.04 11.48 19.89
CA VAL A 89 6.35 11.20 20.48
C VAL A 89 7.29 10.85 19.33
N ILE A 90 8.20 11.77 19.00
CA ILE A 90 9.31 11.51 18.08
C ILE A 90 10.24 10.54 18.83
N PRO A 91 10.38 9.28 18.40
CA PRO A 91 11.35 8.38 19.01
C PRO A 91 12.74 9.00 18.80
N GLU A 92 13.55 9.07 19.86
CA GLU A 92 14.96 9.47 19.74
C GLU A 92 15.62 8.57 18.67
N SER A 93 16.17 9.24 17.65
CA SER A 93 16.97 8.73 16.54
C SER A 93 17.22 7.22 16.52
N ILE A 94 16.60 6.51 15.57
CA ILE A 94 17.11 5.19 15.15
C ILE A 94 18.28 5.46 14.20
N GLU A 95 19.42 5.84 14.77
CA GLU A 95 20.70 5.79 14.07
C GLU A 95 21.02 4.32 13.75
N GLY A 96 21.35 4.05 12.48
CA GLY A 96 21.92 2.77 12.06
C GLY A 96 20.88 1.74 11.63
N SER A 97 20.46 1.81 10.37
CA SER A 97 20.05 0.60 9.64
C SER A 97 20.42 0.76 8.17
N PRO A 98 21.44 0.02 7.68
CA PRO A 98 21.86 0.11 6.30
C PRO A 98 20.90 -0.71 5.42
N ILE A 99 20.64 -0.24 4.21
CA ILE A 99 20.98 -0.92 2.93
C ILE A 99 20.10 -0.36 1.80
N LEU A 100 20.80 0.30 0.88
CA LEU A 100 20.39 0.65 -0.47
C LEU A 100 20.18 -0.60 -1.37
N ASN A 101 19.37 -0.38 -2.41
CA ASN A 101 19.38 -1.03 -3.72
C ASN A 101 18.92 -2.50 -3.81
N LYS A 102 17.93 -2.73 -4.69
CA LYS A 102 18.10 -3.54 -5.92
C LYS A 102 16.86 -3.49 -6.80
N ARG A 103 17.06 -3.07 -8.06
CA ARG A 103 16.12 -3.28 -9.18
C ARG A 103 15.94 -4.78 -9.45
N LYS A 104 14.69 -5.24 -9.61
CA LYS A 104 14.19 -6.08 -10.73
C LYS A 104 12.73 -6.49 -10.47
N LEU A 105 11.86 -6.07 -11.40
CA LEU A 105 10.57 -6.62 -11.86
C LEU A 105 9.53 -7.15 -10.85
N SER A 106 8.29 -6.69 -11.05
CA SER A 106 7.00 -7.18 -10.54
C SER A 106 7.00 -8.63 -9.98
N LYS A 107 7.10 -8.78 -8.66
CA LYS A 107 6.90 -10.05 -7.93
C LYS A 107 6.23 -9.81 -6.58
N LEU A 108 5.51 -10.80 -6.06
CA LEU A 108 4.79 -10.70 -4.78
C LEU A 108 5.75 -10.28 -3.65
N CYS A 109 5.51 -9.12 -3.02
CA CYS A 109 6.32 -8.59 -1.91
C CYS A 109 5.90 -9.10 -0.53
N GLY A 110 4.85 -9.91 -0.48
CA GLY A 110 4.32 -10.53 0.71
C GLY A 110 2.84 -10.87 0.51
N MET A 111 2.40 -11.97 1.11
CA MET A 111 0.99 -12.36 1.19
C MET A 111 0.70 -13.06 2.49
N LYS A 112 -0.37 -12.66 3.17
CA LYS A 112 -0.95 -13.43 4.27
C LYS A 112 -2.42 -13.68 4.00
N CYS A 113 -2.87 -14.91 4.13
CA CYS A 113 -4.25 -15.34 4.04
C CYS A 113 -4.56 -16.19 5.28
N PRO A 114 -5.55 -15.82 6.11
CA PRO A 114 -6.01 -16.67 7.21
C PRO A 114 -6.53 -18.01 6.67
N PRO A 115 -6.56 -19.05 7.52
CA PRO A 115 -7.11 -20.34 7.12
C PRO A 115 -8.60 -20.19 6.74
N SER A 116 -9.04 -21.04 5.82
CA SER A 116 -10.46 -21.20 5.44
C SER A 116 -10.81 -22.68 5.53
N ASP A 117 -12.11 -23.01 5.57
CA ASP A 117 -12.58 -24.41 5.70
C ASP A 117 -11.99 -25.38 4.66
N GLN A 118 -11.51 -24.85 3.53
CA GLN A 118 -10.95 -25.61 2.41
C GLN A 118 -9.43 -25.47 2.23
N HIS A 119 -8.77 -24.56 2.95
CA HIS A 119 -7.33 -24.30 2.77
C HIS A 119 -6.61 -23.85 4.04
N ASN A 120 -5.41 -24.39 4.22
CA ASN A 120 -4.47 -23.96 5.25
C ASN A 120 -4.11 -22.47 5.08
N GLN A 121 -3.68 -21.87 6.20
CA GLN A 121 -3.11 -20.53 6.23
C GLN A 121 -1.98 -20.41 5.19
N ILE A 122 -2.02 -19.35 4.37
CA ILE A 122 -0.93 -19.02 3.47
C ILE A 122 -0.20 -17.80 4.03
N SER A 123 1.10 -17.93 4.23
CA SER A 123 2.00 -16.81 4.51
C SER A 123 3.20 -16.92 3.58
N ILE A 124 3.28 -16.00 2.62
CA ILE A 124 4.37 -15.91 1.65
C ILE A 124 5.13 -14.64 1.96
N ASN A 125 6.41 -14.76 2.27
CA ASN A 125 7.30 -13.63 2.48
C ASN A 125 7.87 -13.11 1.15
N LYS A 126 8.56 -11.97 1.20
CA LYS A 126 9.14 -11.31 0.00
C LYS A 126 10.19 -12.14 -0.74
N TYR A 127 10.86 -13.08 -0.07
CA TYR A 127 11.87 -13.94 -0.67
C TYR A 127 11.21 -15.12 -1.38
N GLU A 128 10.26 -15.77 -0.70
CA GLU A 128 9.44 -16.84 -1.28
C GLU A 128 8.71 -16.34 -2.54
N GLY A 129 8.03 -15.19 -2.45
CA GLY A 129 7.34 -14.59 -3.59
C GLY A 129 8.27 -14.20 -4.75
N ARG A 130 9.58 -14.00 -4.50
CA ARG A 130 10.57 -13.76 -5.55
C ARG A 130 11.04 -15.02 -6.24
N GLU A 131 10.97 -16.16 -5.57
CA GLU A 131 11.40 -17.45 -6.09
C GLU A 131 10.26 -18.23 -6.77
N MET A 132 8.99 -17.87 -6.48
CA MET A 132 7.81 -18.50 -7.07
C MET A 132 7.77 -18.47 -8.60
N GLY A 133 7.34 -19.60 -9.16
CA GLY A 133 6.98 -19.73 -10.57
C GLY A 133 5.66 -19.03 -10.91
N LYS A 134 5.40 -18.83 -12.21
CA LYS A 134 4.17 -18.15 -12.67
C LYS A 134 2.88 -18.86 -12.22
N LEU A 135 2.86 -20.19 -12.30
CA LEU A 135 1.68 -20.98 -11.91
C LEU A 135 1.44 -20.92 -10.40
N GLU A 136 2.49 -21.03 -9.60
CA GLU A 136 2.39 -20.96 -8.14
C GLU A 136 1.91 -19.57 -7.71
N LEU A 137 2.46 -18.51 -8.30
CA LEU A 137 2.01 -17.15 -8.07
C LEU A 137 0.53 -16.97 -8.46
N PHE A 138 0.13 -17.48 -9.63
CA PHE A 138 -1.26 -17.43 -10.08
C PHE A 138 -2.20 -18.12 -9.08
N MET A 139 -1.85 -19.33 -8.62
CA MET A 139 -2.66 -20.07 -7.65
C MET A 139 -2.74 -19.37 -6.30
N ALA A 140 -1.62 -18.82 -5.84
CA ALA A 140 -1.56 -18.10 -4.58
C ALA A 140 -2.43 -16.82 -4.62
N VAL A 141 -2.39 -16.07 -5.72
CA VAL A 141 -3.25 -14.89 -5.91
C VAL A 141 -4.72 -15.29 -6.07
N ARG A 142 -5.04 -16.36 -6.81
CA ARG A 142 -6.42 -16.87 -6.91
C ARG A 142 -6.97 -17.26 -5.55
N GLN A 143 -6.19 -17.96 -4.74
CA GLN A 143 -6.58 -18.34 -3.39
C GLN A 143 -6.80 -17.13 -2.49
N PHE A 144 -6.00 -16.08 -2.62
CA PHE A 144 -6.20 -14.84 -1.87
C PHE A 144 -7.57 -14.20 -2.15
N PHE A 145 -7.98 -14.18 -3.41
CA PHE A 145 -9.28 -13.69 -3.85
C PHE A 145 -10.41 -14.74 -3.77
N ASN A 146 -10.18 -15.87 -3.09
CA ASN A 146 -11.26 -16.78 -2.74
C ASN A 146 -12.08 -16.15 -1.60
N VAL A 147 -13.02 -15.29 -1.98
CA VAL A 147 -13.94 -14.53 -1.11
C VAL A 147 -15.35 -14.59 -1.71
N SER A 148 -16.36 -14.11 -0.98
CA SER A 148 -17.72 -14.03 -1.55
C SER A 148 -17.74 -13.16 -2.81
N GLU A 149 -18.66 -13.49 -3.73
CA GLU A 149 -18.82 -12.75 -4.98
C GLU A 149 -19.03 -11.25 -4.75
N THR A 150 -19.81 -10.88 -3.72
CA THR A 150 -20.03 -9.49 -3.30
C THR A 150 -18.74 -8.76 -2.90
N VAL A 151 -17.81 -9.42 -2.21
CA VAL A 151 -16.51 -8.83 -1.83
C VAL A 151 -15.61 -8.75 -3.06
N LEU A 152 -15.66 -9.75 -3.94
CA LEU A 152 -14.92 -9.78 -5.19
C LEU A 152 -15.32 -8.63 -6.13
N GLU A 153 -16.62 -8.32 -6.23
CA GLU A 153 -17.12 -7.16 -6.97
C GLU A 153 -16.56 -5.84 -6.44
N VAL A 154 -16.49 -5.67 -5.12
CA VAL A 154 -15.89 -4.49 -4.48
C VAL A 154 -14.39 -4.41 -4.80
N VAL A 155 -13.66 -5.53 -4.74
CA VAL A 155 -12.25 -5.59 -5.17
C VAL A 155 -12.11 -5.12 -6.61
N GLN A 156 -12.87 -5.69 -7.53
CA GLN A 156 -12.80 -5.35 -8.96
C GLN A 156 -13.10 -3.86 -9.18
N LYS A 157 -14.16 -3.34 -8.56
CA LYS A 157 -14.51 -1.92 -8.62
C LYS A 157 -13.37 -1.02 -8.15
N LYS A 158 -12.75 -1.33 -7.00
CA LYS A 158 -11.63 -0.53 -6.45
C LYS A 158 -10.36 -0.63 -7.30
N LEU A 159 -10.06 -1.79 -7.88
CA LEU A 159 -8.95 -1.95 -8.83
C LEU A 159 -9.18 -1.15 -10.12
N LEU A 160 -10.40 -1.15 -10.66
CA LEU A 160 -10.75 -0.35 -11.84
C LEU A 160 -10.60 1.15 -11.58
N ILE A 161 -11.05 1.64 -10.42
CA ILE A 161 -10.85 3.06 -10.04
C ILE A 161 -9.36 3.41 -10.01
N ILE A 162 -8.50 2.53 -9.46
CA ILE A 162 -7.05 2.77 -9.44
C ILE A 162 -6.50 2.78 -10.87
N ARG A 163 -6.95 1.88 -11.74
CA ARG A 163 -6.52 1.83 -13.15
C ARG A 163 -6.88 3.11 -13.88
N ASP A 164 -8.07 3.64 -13.67
CA ASP A 164 -8.55 4.86 -14.32
C ASP A 164 -7.72 6.07 -13.84
N VAL A 165 -7.46 6.16 -12.53
CA VAL A 165 -6.54 7.18 -11.96
C VAL A 165 -5.14 7.08 -12.56
N LEU A 166 -4.58 5.88 -12.71
CA LEU A 166 -3.26 5.71 -13.33
C LEU A 166 -3.25 6.03 -14.82
N SER A 167 -4.39 5.86 -15.50
CA SER A 167 -4.53 6.18 -16.93
C SER A 167 -4.57 7.67 -17.18
N GLU A 168 -5.09 8.44 -16.22
CA GLU A 168 -5.17 9.90 -16.27
C GLU A 168 -3.93 10.60 -15.65
N ALA A 169 -3.10 9.87 -14.91
CA ALA A 169 -1.90 10.40 -14.25
C ALA A 169 -0.71 10.51 -15.21
N ASP A 170 -0.82 11.45 -16.17
CA ASP A 170 0.26 11.77 -17.10
C ASP A 170 1.54 12.21 -16.36
N GLY A 171 2.69 11.82 -16.88
CA GLY A 171 4.01 12.11 -16.30
C GLY A 171 4.37 11.37 -15.01
N VAL A 172 3.42 10.66 -14.37
CA VAL A 172 3.68 9.92 -13.13
C VAL A 172 4.29 8.54 -13.45
N ARG A 173 5.33 8.14 -12.71
CA ARG A 173 5.85 6.77 -12.73
C ARG A 173 5.99 6.21 -11.32
N LEU A 174 5.36 5.06 -11.09
CA LEU A 174 5.28 4.41 -9.79
C LEU A 174 6.31 3.26 -9.69
N PHE A 175 7.58 3.59 -9.93
CA PHE A 175 8.65 2.62 -9.82
C PHE A 175 8.82 2.18 -8.37
N GLY A 176 8.90 0.87 -8.15
CA GLY A 176 9.05 0.29 -6.81
C GLY A 176 7.83 0.43 -5.89
N ALA A 177 6.81 1.19 -6.28
CA ALA A 177 5.57 1.33 -5.51
C ALA A 177 4.84 0.00 -5.40
N SER A 178 4.15 -0.20 -4.29
CA SER A 178 3.40 -1.41 -3.98
C SER A 178 1.90 -1.18 -4.04
N LEU A 179 1.12 -2.13 -4.54
CA LEU A 179 -0.34 -2.15 -4.33
C LEU A 179 -0.62 -2.91 -3.03
N LEU A 180 -1.09 -2.22 -2.00
CA LEU A 180 -1.54 -2.79 -0.72
C LEU A 180 -3.02 -3.13 -0.80
N ILE A 181 -3.36 -4.41 -0.73
CA ILE A 181 -4.73 -4.91 -0.70
C ILE A 181 -5.02 -5.50 0.67
N VAL A 182 -6.06 -4.99 1.33
CA VAL A 182 -6.61 -5.51 2.58
C VAL A 182 -8.05 -5.94 2.37
N ILE A 183 -8.34 -7.19 2.68
CA ILE A 183 -9.69 -7.75 2.66
C ILE A 183 -10.00 -8.30 4.04
N GLU A 184 -11.06 -7.78 4.64
CA GLU A 184 -11.60 -8.19 5.94
C GLU A 184 -12.64 -9.31 5.76
N SER A 185 -12.69 -10.22 6.74
CA SER A 185 -13.38 -11.52 6.59
C SER A 185 -14.84 -11.53 7.04
N GLU A 186 -15.27 -10.56 7.85
CA GLU A 186 -16.59 -10.59 8.48
C GLU A 186 -17.38 -9.29 8.24
N PRO A 187 -18.45 -9.33 7.43
CA PRO A 187 -19.48 -8.31 7.50
C PRO A 187 -20.18 -8.43 8.85
N THR A 188 -20.13 -7.37 9.65
CA THR A 188 -21.07 -7.20 10.75
C THR A 188 -22.25 -6.38 10.23
N ASP A 189 -23.41 -6.43 10.89
CA ASP A 189 -24.56 -5.58 10.53
C ASP A 189 -24.21 -4.07 10.51
N SER A 190 -23.07 -3.69 11.10
CA SER A 190 -22.56 -2.32 11.17
C SER A 190 -21.51 -1.96 10.11
N THR A 191 -20.95 -2.92 9.36
CA THR A 191 -19.88 -2.68 8.38
C THR A 191 -20.36 -2.88 6.94
N PRO A 192 -20.59 -1.80 6.17
CA PRO A 192 -20.88 -1.88 4.74
C PRO A 192 -19.82 -2.71 4.00
N THR A 193 -20.24 -3.54 3.05
CA THR A 193 -19.33 -4.41 2.26
C THR A 193 -18.18 -3.63 1.60
N ASP A 194 -18.41 -2.36 1.22
CA ASP A 194 -17.36 -1.51 0.66
C ASP A 194 -16.18 -1.29 1.64
N ASN A 195 -16.44 -1.27 2.94
CA ASN A 195 -15.42 -1.05 3.98
C ASN A 195 -14.55 -2.29 4.24
N LEU A 196 -15.01 -3.47 3.84
CA LEU A 196 -14.25 -4.73 3.99
C LEU A 196 -13.03 -4.76 3.08
N VAL A 197 -13.01 -3.97 2.01
CA VAL A 197 -11.94 -3.97 1.02
C VAL A 197 -11.24 -2.61 1.01
N ARG A 198 -9.95 -2.60 1.29
CA ARG A 198 -9.10 -1.41 1.20
C ARG A 198 -7.97 -1.68 0.24
N ILE A 199 -7.86 -0.87 -0.82
CA ILE A 199 -6.79 -0.97 -1.80
C ILE A 199 -6.11 0.39 -1.91
N LYS A 200 -4.80 0.43 -1.71
CA LYS A 200 -4.00 1.66 -1.76
C LYS A 200 -2.64 1.42 -2.39
N VAL A 201 -2.13 2.41 -3.13
CA VAL A 201 -0.75 2.40 -3.62
C VAL A 201 0.17 2.99 -2.56
N VAL A 202 1.26 2.30 -2.25
CA VAL A 202 2.21 2.65 -1.17
C VAL A 202 3.66 2.57 -1.68
N ASP A 203 4.63 2.93 -0.84
CA ASP A 203 6.08 2.83 -1.11
C ASP A 203 6.59 3.73 -2.25
N PHE A 204 6.47 5.05 -2.08
CA PHE A 204 6.77 6.02 -3.14
C PHE A 204 8.24 6.43 -3.25
N ALA A 205 9.15 5.81 -2.50
CA ALA A 205 10.58 6.15 -2.48
C ALA A 205 11.24 6.23 -3.87
N ASN A 206 10.85 5.36 -4.80
CA ASN A 206 11.36 5.37 -6.18
C ASN A 206 10.36 5.93 -7.20
N SER A 207 9.20 6.42 -6.75
CA SER A 207 8.23 7.04 -7.62
C SER A 207 8.68 8.44 -8.05
N THR A 208 8.10 8.92 -9.16
CA THR A 208 8.42 10.21 -9.73
C THR A 208 7.22 10.78 -10.50
N PHE A 209 7.26 12.07 -10.78
CA PHE A 209 6.31 12.82 -11.59
C PHE A 209 7.01 14.05 -12.19
N ASP A 210 6.35 14.77 -13.08
CA ASP A 210 6.94 15.92 -13.76
C ASP A 210 7.42 17.01 -12.79
N GLY A 211 8.71 17.36 -12.88
CA GLY A 211 9.35 18.32 -11.98
C GLY A 211 9.79 17.74 -10.64
N PHE A 212 9.73 16.41 -10.44
CA PHE A 212 10.15 15.77 -9.20
C PHE A 212 11.69 15.68 -9.08
N GLN A 213 12.28 16.49 -8.21
CA GLN A 213 13.69 16.41 -7.78
C GLN A 213 14.74 16.30 -8.91
N GLY A 214 14.46 16.85 -10.10
CA GLY A 214 15.38 16.77 -11.24
C GLY A 214 15.45 15.38 -11.89
N ASP A 215 14.50 14.50 -11.61
CA ASP A 215 14.33 13.24 -12.32
C ASP A 215 14.03 13.46 -13.82
N ASN A 216 14.12 12.37 -14.57
CA ASN A 216 13.70 12.35 -15.96
C ASN A 216 12.23 12.75 -16.10
N PHE A 217 11.95 13.50 -17.17
CA PHE A 217 10.60 13.74 -17.63
C PHE A 217 10.04 12.47 -18.29
N TYR A 218 8.76 12.21 -18.05
CA TYR A 218 8.06 11.08 -18.66
C TYR A 218 6.81 11.58 -19.37
N GLU A 219 6.55 11.10 -20.57
CA GLU A 219 5.31 11.40 -21.29
C GLU A 219 4.36 10.20 -21.25
N GLY A 220 3.06 10.49 -21.13
CA GLY A 220 2.00 9.50 -21.08
C GLY A 220 1.86 8.84 -19.71
N ARG A 221 0.88 7.93 -19.63
CA ARG A 221 0.54 7.15 -18.44
C ARG A 221 1.58 6.06 -18.10
N ASP A 222 1.55 5.58 -16.86
CA ASP A 222 2.44 4.48 -16.40
C ASP A 222 1.97 3.12 -16.91
N GLU A 223 2.27 2.81 -18.17
CA GLU A 223 1.93 1.54 -18.84
C GLU A 223 2.39 0.31 -18.05
N GLY A 224 3.52 0.39 -17.36
CA GLY A 224 4.04 -0.73 -16.57
C GLY A 224 3.19 -1.02 -15.33
N SER A 225 2.72 0.02 -14.65
CA SER A 225 1.82 -0.15 -13.50
C SER A 225 0.40 -0.52 -13.93
N ILE A 226 -0.09 0.02 -15.05
CA ILE A 226 -1.38 -0.35 -15.65
C ILE A 226 -1.39 -1.82 -16.06
N LEU A 227 -0.36 -2.29 -16.78
CA LEU A 227 -0.24 -3.70 -17.17
C LEU A 227 -0.26 -4.65 -15.95
N GLY A 228 0.42 -4.27 -14.87
CA GLY A 228 0.40 -5.05 -13.63
C GLY A 228 -0.99 -5.14 -13.00
N LEU A 229 -1.76 -4.05 -13.09
CA LEU A 229 -3.13 -3.98 -12.59
C LEU A 229 -4.12 -4.73 -13.48
N ASP A 230 -3.99 -4.65 -14.80
CA ASP A 230 -4.78 -5.41 -15.76
C ASP A 230 -4.52 -6.91 -15.64
N THR A 231 -3.26 -7.30 -15.41
CA THR A 231 -2.90 -8.70 -15.11
C THR A 231 -3.61 -9.18 -13.85
N LEU A 232 -3.60 -8.36 -12.79
CA LEU A 232 -4.28 -8.69 -11.54
C LEU A 232 -5.79 -8.81 -11.76
N LEU A 233 -6.41 -7.84 -12.45
CA LEU A 233 -7.84 -7.86 -12.80
C LEU A 233 -8.22 -9.13 -13.56
N GLY A 234 -7.41 -9.57 -14.53
CA GLY A 234 -7.64 -10.83 -15.25
C GLY A 234 -7.62 -12.05 -14.31
N ILE A 235 -6.70 -12.09 -13.34
CA ILE A 235 -6.66 -13.16 -12.32
C ILE A 235 -7.91 -13.11 -11.42
N VAL A 236 -8.38 -11.91 -11.06
CA VAL A 236 -9.59 -11.74 -10.22
C VAL A 236 -10.87 -12.14 -10.97
N GLN A 237 -10.96 -11.87 -12.27
CA GLN A 237 -12.16 -12.13 -13.08
C GLN A 237 -12.32 -13.61 -13.47
N GLY A 238 -11.22 -14.38 -13.58
CA GLY A 238 -11.25 -15.79 -13.99
C GLY A 238 -10.83 -15.99 -15.42
#